data_AF-A0A7S3J5D9-F1
#
_entry.id   AF-A0A7S3J5D9-F1
#
_cell.length_a   1.000
_cell.length_b   1.000
_cell.length_c   1.000
_cell.angle_alpha   90.00
_cell.angle_beta   90.00
_cell.angle_gamma   90.00
#
_symmetry.space_group_name_H-M   'P 1'
#
loop_
_entity.id
_entity.type
_entity.pdbx_description
1 polymer ?
#
loop_
_entity_poly.entity_id
_entity_poly.type
_entity_poly.pdbx_seq_one_letter_code
_entity_poly.pdbx_strand_id
1 'polypeptide(L)'
;MITSGSIYETFHKAPECKDKDSSVASPLIKQNSIEKKDSYEVLKQIKRKLEKYDLKKELDLSSESIRILEDVNELEFNIFDLSRETNYNELVVLATYLMYKNDMFVNLTIEPKTFSIFIKSIQEGYNGVAYHNKVHGMDVGRLAYYYATSC
;
A
#
# COMPACT_ATOMS: atom_id res chain seq x y z
N MET A 1 -23.24 46.14 -15.28
CA MET A 1 -22.10 46.04 -14.36
C MET A 1 -22.53 45.17 -13.19
N ILE A 2 -22.09 43.92 -13.18
CA ILE A 2 -22.27 42.99 -12.05
C ILE A 2 -20.85 42.62 -11.65
N THR A 3 -20.44 43.08 -10.47
CA THR A 3 -19.10 42.87 -9.93
C THR A 3 -18.96 41.46 -9.39
N SER A 4 -17.92 40.78 -9.85
CA SER A 4 -17.42 39.48 -9.42
C SER A 4 -17.11 39.43 -7.92
N GLY A 5 -17.86 38.62 -7.17
CA GLY A 5 -17.53 38.24 -5.79
C GLY A 5 -16.69 36.97 -5.78
N SER A 6 -15.42 37.09 -5.37
CA SER A 6 -14.51 35.98 -5.09
C SER A 6 -14.99 35.22 -3.85
N ILE A 7 -15.18 33.90 -3.96
CA ILE A 7 -15.66 33.00 -2.89
C ILE A 7 -14.52 32.26 -2.18
N TYR A 8 -13.27 32.71 -2.33
CA TYR A 8 -12.12 32.09 -1.66
C TYR A 8 -11.70 32.91 -0.44
N GLU A 9 -12.41 32.78 0.68
CA GLU A 9 -11.86 33.18 1.99
C GLU A 9 -12.64 32.55 3.15
N THR A 10 -12.29 31.32 3.52
CA THR A 10 -12.49 30.82 4.89
C THR A 10 -11.55 29.64 5.17
N PHE A 11 -10.25 29.95 5.27
CA PHE A 11 -9.33 29.05 5.99
C PHE A 11 -9.57 29.24 7.48
N HIS A 12 -10.21 28.27 8.12
CA HIS A 12 -10.23 28.20 9.58
C HIS A 12 -8.80 28.02 10.09
N LYS A 13 -8.32 29.00 10.86
CA LYS A 13 -7.04 28.96 11.56
C LYS A 13 -7.00 27.71 12.45
N ALA A 14 -6.00 26.85 12.28
CA ALA A 14 -5.79 25.70 13.15
C ALA A 14 -5.57 26.19 14.61
N PRO A 15 -6.11 25.51 15.62
CA PRO A 15 -5.92 25.92 17.01
C PRO A 15 -4.45 25.79 17.41
N GLU A 16 -3.89 26.84 18.00
CA GLU A 16 -2.54 26.89 18.57
C GLU A 16 -2.40 25.84 19.69
N CYS A 17 -1.46 24.91 19.54
CA CYS A 17 -1.05 24.02 20.63
C CYS A 17 -0.36 24.85 21.71
N LYS A 18 -0.91 24.84 22.92
CA LYS A 18 -0.26 25.42 24.10
C LYS A 18 0.81 24.43 24.60
N ASP A 19 2.06 24.85 24.55
CA ASP A 19 3.17 24.16 25.21
C ASP A 19 2.87 24.09 26.71
N LYS A 20 2.81 22.87 27.27
CA LYS A 20 2.80 22.65 28.71
C LYS A 20 4.21 22.31 29.15
N ASP A 21 4.71 23.12 30.07
CA ASP A 21 6.03 23.03 30.70
C ASP A 21 6.40 21.61 31.14
N SER A 22 7.67 21.30 30.86
CA SER A 22 8.38 20.11 31.27
C SER A 22 8.71 20.16 32.77
N SER A 23 8.19 19.21 33.57
CA SER A 23 8.93 18.64 34.70
C SER A 23 8.17 17.49 35.36
N VAL A 24 8.19 16.29 34.75
CA VAL A 24 8.13 15.04 35.51
C VAL A 24 9.08 14.07 34.83
N ALA A 25 10.27 13.88 35.40
CA ALA A 25 11.17 12.83 34.98
C ALA A 25 10.54 11.47 35.36
N SER A 26 9.86 10.85 34.40
CA SER A 26 9.43 9.45 34.52
C SER A 26 10.66 8.54 34.47
N PRO A 27 10.73 7.46 35.28
CA PRO A 27 11.85 6.54 35.25
C PRO A 27 11.89 5.82 33.91
N LEU A 28 12.81 6.24 33.05
CA LEU A 28 13.28 5.45 31.93
C LEU A 28 13.99 4.21 32.49
N ILE A 29 13.86 3.08 31.78
CA ILE A 29 14.59 1.80 31.94
C ILE A 29 13.74 0.68 32.58
N LYS A 30 12.98 -0.02 31.72
CA LYS A 30 12.92 -1.51 31.62
C LYS A 30 11.95 -2.10 30.56
N GLN A 31 11.42 -1.33 29.60
CA GLN A 31 10.50 -1.87 28.58
C GLN A 31 11.16 -2.32 27.25
N ASN A 32 12.37 -1.85 26.93
CA ASN A 32 12.99 -2.04 25.61
C ASN A 32 13.43 -3.47 25.24
N SER A 33 13.59 -4.39 26.20
CA SER A 33 14.14 -5.73 25.94
C SER A 33 13.09 -6.79 25.65
N ILE A 34 11.84 -6.58 26.09
CA ILE A 34 10.73 -7.53 25.88
C ILE A 34 10.07 -7.28 24.51
N GLU A 35 9.78 -6.02 24.16
CA GLU A 35 9.21 -5.65 22.85
C GLU A 35 10.12 -6.01 21.67
N LYS A 36 11.44 -5.80 21.80
CA LYS A 36 12.40 -6.15 20.75
C LYS A 36 12.48 -7.66 20.48
N LYS A 37 12.28 -8.48 21.53
CA LYS A 37 12.34 -9.94 21.42
C LYS A 37 11.12 -10.50 20.68
N ASP A 38 9.96 -9.88 20.90
CA ASP A 38 8.71 -10.22 20.22
C ASP A 38 8.77 -9.85 18.73
N SER A 39 9.18 -8.62 18.41
CA SER A 39 9.34 -8.16 17.02
C SER A 39 10.31 -9.03 16.21
N TYR A 40 11.45 -9.45 16.79
CA TYR A 40 12.39 -10.34 16.11
C TYR A 40 11.80 -11.72 15.79
N GLU A 41 11.03 -12.31 16.71
CA GLU A 41 10.42 -13.62 16.47
C GLU A 41 9.31 -13.52 15.40
N VAL A 42 8.52 -12.45 15.40
CA VAL A 42 7.52 -12.19 14.35
C VAL A 42 8.20 -12.05 12.99
N LEU A 43 9.27 -11.24 12.87
CA LEU A 43 10.04 -11.11 11.63
C LEU A 43 10.62 -12.44 11.15
N LYS A 44 11.15 -13.25 12.07
CA LYS A 44 11.66 -14.59 11.77
C LYS A 44 10.56 -15.50 11.25
N GLN A 45 9.35 -15.42 11.81
CA GLN A 45 8.19 -16.17 11.33
C GLN A 45 7.74 -15.72 9.93
N ILE A 46 7.68 -14.41 9.67
CA ILE A 46 7.33 -13.86 8.36
C ILE A 46 8.31 -14.32 7.29
N LYS A 47 9.62 -14.24 7.56
CA LYS A 47 10.66 -14.73 6.63
C LYS A 47 10.48 -16.20 6.28
N ARG A 48 10.27 -17.07 7.27
CA ARG A 48 10.00 -18.50 7.05
C ARG A 48 8.74 -18.76 6.20
N LYS A 49 7.71 -17.90 6.33
CA LYS A 49 6.50 -18.00 5.51
C LYS A 49 6.78 -17.55 4.07
N LEU A 50 7.51 -16.45 3.89
CA LEU A 50 7.90 -15.92 2.58
C LEU A 50 8.81 -16.88 1.81
N GLU A 51 9.72 -17.61 2.47
CA GLU A 51 10.54 -18.64 1.84
C GLU A 51 9.71 -19.73 1.14
N LYS A 52 8.47 -19.96 1.61
CA LYS A 52 7.53 -20.92 1.04
C LYS A 52 6.46 -20.28 0.18
N TYR A 53 6.49 -18.95 0.04
CA TYR A 53 5.46 -18.19 -0.64
C TYR A 53 5.77 -18.14 -2.14
N ASP A 54 5.03 -18.93 -2.90
CA ASP A 54 5.10 -18.92 -4.36
C ASP A 54 4.12 -17.88 -4.91
N LEU A 55 4.64 -16.67 -5.18
CA LEU A 55 3.84 -15.54 -5.66
C LEU A 55 3.00 -15.89 -6.90
N LYS A 56 3.56 -16.68 -7.84
CA LYS A 56 2.86 -17.03 -9.08
C LYS A 56 1.67 -17.92 -8.79
N LYS A 57 1.84 -18.89 -7.90
CA LYS A 57 0.78 -19.80 -7.48
C LYS A 57 -0.27 -19.11 -6.63
N GLU A 58 0.14 -18.27 -5.69
CA GLU A 58 -0.76 -17.58 -4.75
C GLU A 58 -1.67 -16.56 -5.45
N LEU A 59 -1.21 -15.98 -6.55
CA LEU A 59 -1.94 -15.00 -7.35
C LEU A 59 -2.53 -15.57 -8.65
N ASP A 60 -2.39 -16.87 -8.90
CA ASP A 60 -2.82 -17.55 -10.14
C ASP A 60 -2.32 -16.83 -11.42
N LEU A 61 -1.02 -16.50 -11.45
CA LEU A 61 -0.43 -15.72 -12.52
C LEU A 61 -0.14 -16.57 -13.76
N SER A 62 -0.70 -16.16 -14.89
CA SER A 62 -0.30 -16.64 -16.21
C SER A 62 1.08 -16.07 -16.61
N SER A 63 1.71 -16.68 -17.62
CA SER A 63 2.93 -16.14 -18.22
C SER A 63 2.73 -14.71 -18.76
N GLU A 64 1.52 -14.40 -19.24
CA GLU A 64 1.18 -13.08 -19.76
C GLU A 64 1.07 -12.05 -18.64
N SER A 65 0.36 -12.37 -17.55
CA SER A 65 0.29 -11.50 -16.36
C SER A 65 1.67 -11.19 -15.80
N ILE A 66 2.59 -12.17 -15.82
CA ILE A 66 3.98 -11.97 -15.39
C ILE A 66 4.69 -10.97 -16.30
N ARG A 67 4.57 -11.12 -17.63
CA ARG A 67 5.18 -10.19 -18.59
C ARG A 67 4.68 -8.76 -18.38
N ILE A 68 3.37 -8.59 -18.20
CA ILE A 68 2.79 -7.26 -17.92
C ILE A 68 3.37 -6.68 -16.63
N LEU A 69 3.50 -7.48 -15.57
CA LEU A 69 4.03 -7.04 -14.28
C LEU A 69 5.52 -6.67 -14.32
N GLU A 70 6.31 -7.20 -15.26
CA GLU A 70 7.71 -6.81 -15.46
C GLU A 70 7.84 -5.32 -15.84
N ASP A 71 6.86 -4.80 -16.58
CA ASP A 71 6.80 -3.40 -17.02
C ASP A 71 6.22 -2.45 -15.95
N VAL A 72 6.01 -2.89 -14.70
CA VAL A 72 5.35 -2.07 -13.67
C VAL A 72 6.09 -0.75 -13.37
N ASN A 73 7.38 -0.67 -13.69
CA ASN A 73 8.21 0.53 -13.53
C ASN A 73 8.17 1.45 -14.76
N GLU A 74 7.57 1.05 -15.87
CA GLU A 74 7.56 1.81 -17.13
C GLU A 74 6.38 2.76 -17.19
N LEU A 75 6.56 4.05 -17.45
CA LEU A 75 5.45 5.02 -17.45
C LEU A 75 4.24 4.54 -18.28
N GLU A 76 4.50 3.88 -19.41
CA GLU A 76 3.54 3.29 -20.35
C GLU A 76 2.83 1.99 -19.89
N PHE A 77 3.05 1.54 -18.64
CA PHE A 77 2.40 0.36 -18.09
C PHE A 77 0.88 0.42 -18.25
N ASN A 78 0.31 -0.59 -18.88
CA ASN A 78 -1.12 -0.66 -19.18
C ASN A 78 -1.88 -1.47 -18.13
N ILE A 79 -2.50 -0.78 -17.17
CA ILE A 79 -3.31 -1.40 -16.11
C ILE A 79 -4.50 -2.21 -16.64
N PHE A 80 -5.04 -1.85 -17.82
CA PHE A 80 -6.18 -2.55 -18.40
C PHE A 80 -5.80 -3.94 -18.90
N ASP A 81 -4.56 -4.11 -19.37
CA ASP A 81 -4.06 -5.42 -19.79
C ASP A 81 -3.97 -6.34 -18.58
N LEU A 82 -3.40 -5.84 -17.47
CA LEU A 82 -3.36 -6.58 -16.21
C LEU A 82 -4.77 -6.94 -15.71
N SER A 83 -5.72 -6.00 -15.78
CA SER A 83 -7.10 -6.25 -15.33
C SER A 83 -7.76 -7.39 -16.11
N ARG A 84 -7.59 -7.44 -17.44
CA ARG A 84 -8.15 -8.52 -18.26
C ARG A 84 -7.48 -9.86 -17.96
N GLU A 85 -6.14 -9.88 -17.92
CA GLU A 85 -5.37 -11.11 -17.70
C GLU A 85 -5.55 -11.70 -16.30
N THR A 86 -5.94 -10.87 -15.32
CA THR A 86 -6.16 -11.30 -13.93
C THR A 86 -7.64 -11.49 -13.59
N ASN A 87 -8.52 -11.56 -14.58
CA ASN A 87 -9.98 -11.69 -14.38
C ASN A 87 -10.54 -10.63 -13.42
N TYR A 88 -10.15 -9.38 -13.63
CA TYR A 88 -10.52 -8.22 -12.82
C TYR A 88 -10.04 -8.29 -11.37
N ASN A 89 -8.87 -8.89 -11.14
CA ASN A 89 -8.22 -8.98 -9.84
C ASN A 89 -6.96 -8.08 -9.76
N GLU A 90 -6.89 -7.04 -10.61
CA GLU A 90 -5.71 -6.19 -10.79
C GLU A 90 -5.20 -5.56 -9.50
N LEU A 91 -6.10 -5.18 -8.59
CA LEU A 91 -5.72 -4.50 -7.35
C LEU A 91 -5.00 -5.48 -6.42
N VAL A 92 -5.57 -6.67 -6.21
CA VAL A 92 -4.95 -7.72 -5.38
C VAL A 92 -3.61 -8.14 -5.98
N VAL A 93 -3.57 -8.38 -7.30
CA VAL A 93 -2.37 -8.84 -8.00
C VAL A 93 -1.26 -7.79 -7.94
N LEU A 94 -1.55 -6.55 -8.33
CA LEU A 94 -0.52 -5.53 -8.44
C LEU A 94 0.03 -5.11 -7.08
N ALA A 95 -0.84 -4.91 -6.09
CA ALA A 95 -0.41 -4.54 -4.75
C ALA A 95 0.41 -5.65 -4.08
N THR A 96 0.00 -6.92 -4.22
CA THR A 96 0.76 -8.05 -3.67
C THR A 96 2.10 -8.22 -4.38
N TYR A 97 2.12 -8.06 -5.71
CA TYR A 97 3.36 -8.08 -6.50
C TYR A 97 4.33 -6.97 -6.05
N LEU A 98 3.86 -5.74 -5.88
CA LEU A 98 4.68 -4.63 -5.41
C LEU A 98 5.18 -4.83 -3.97
N MET A 99 4.34 -5.37 -3.08
CA MET A 99 4.76 -5.72 -1.72
C MET A 99 5.86 -6.77 -1.70
N TYR A 100 5.75 -7.79 -2.55
CA TYR A 100 6.74 -8.85 -2.69
C TYR A 100 8.04 -8.33 -3.31
N LYS A 101 7.96 -7.65 -4.47
CA LYS A 101 9.09 -7.12 -5.23
C LYS A 101 9.99 -6.19 -4.41
N ASN A 102 9.41 -5.42 -3.49
CA ASN A 102 10.13 -4.41 -2.69
C ASN A 102 10.39 -4.86 -1.24
N ASP A 103 10.31 -6.16 -0.95
CA ASP A 103 10.53 -6.75 0.39
C ASP A 103 9.65 -6.15 1.51
N MET A 104 8.51 -5.56 1.16
CA MET A 104 7.66 -4.80 2.09
C MET A 104 7.00 -5.68 3.15
N PHE A 105 6.76 -6.96 2.85
CA PHE A 105 6.27 -7.91 3.86
C PHE A 105 7.23 -8.04 5.05
N VAL A 106 8.54 -8.04 4.79
CA VAL A 106 9.55 -8.09 5.85
C VAL A 106 9.71 -6.71 6.47
N ASN A 107 9.87 -5.67 5.66
CA ASN A 107 10.18 -4.32 6.14
C ASN A 107 9.07 -3.73 7.01
N LEU A 108 7.81 -4.04 6.69
CA LEU A 108 6.65 -3.58 7.44
C LEU A 108 6.16 -4.62 8.47
N THR A 109 6.81 -5.78 8.57
CA THR A 109 6.39 -6.88 9.45
C THR A 109 4.94 -7.31 9.17
N ILE A 110 4.58 -7.40 7.88
CA ILE A 110 3.25 -7.79 7.42
C ILE A 110 3.28 -9.23 6.93
N GLU A 111 2.40 -10.06 7.45
CA GLU A 111 2.25 -11.43 6.98
C GLU A 111 1.51 -11.46 5.63
N PRO A 112 2.02 -12.18 4.59
CA PRO A 112 1.42 -12.17 3.25
C PRO A 112 -0.07 -12.55 3.20
N LYS A 113 -0.49 -13.53 3.99
CA LYS A 113 -1.90 -13.96 4.04
C LYS A 113 -2.80 -12.87 4.64
N THR A 114 -2.36 -12.24 5.72
CA THR A 114 -3.05 -11.09 6.31
C THR A 114 -3.20 -9.95 5.30
N PHE A 115 -2.13 -9.63 4.56
CA PHE A 115 -2.20 -8.63 3.50
C PHE A 115 -3.15 -9.03 2.37
N SER A 116 -3.11 -10.28 1.92
CA SER A 116 -3.98 -10.81 0.86
C SER A 116 -5.47 -10.65 1.22
N ILE A 117 -5.84 -10.94 2.47
CA ILE A 117 -7.20 -10.74 2.96
C ILE A 117 -7.57 -9.25 2.96
N PHE A 118 -6.69 -8.42 3.52
CA PHE A 118 -6.88 -6.97 3.58
C PHE A 118 -7.08 -6.34 2.19
N ILE A 119 -6.19 -6.66 1.26
CA ILE A 119 -6.21 -6.06 -0.08
C ILE A 119 -7.40 -6.55 -0.91
N LYS A 120 -7.84 -7.79 -0.70
CA LYS A 120 -9.08 -8.31 -1.28
C LYS A 120 -10.30 -7.53 -0.77
N SER A 121 -10.37 -7.26 0.53
CA SER A 121 -11.44 -6.43 1.11
C SER A 121 -11.44 -5.01 0.54
N ILE A 122 -10.28 -4.42 0.28
CA ILE A 122 -10.19 -3.11 -0.41
C ILE A 122 -10.77 -3.20 -1.83
N GLN A 123 -10.37 -4.20 -2.62
CA GLN A 123 -10.85 -4.37 -3.99
C GLN A 123 -12.37 -4.54 -4.04
N GLU A 124 -12.93 -5.35 -3.13
CA GLU A 124 -14.37 -5.56 -3.00
C GLU A 124 -15.14 -4.30 -2.55
N GLY A 125 -14.45 -3.36 -1.91
CA GLY A 125 -15.03 -2.07 -1.50
C GLY A 125 -15.20 -1.05 -2.63
N TYR A 126 -14.60 -1.27 -3.80
CA TYR A 126 -14.79 -0.39 -4.95
C TYR A 126 -16.14 -0.63 -5.63
N ASN A 127 -16.85 0.46 -5.93
CA ASN A 127 -18.12 0.40 -6.65
C ASN A 127 -17.90 0.10 -8.14
N GLY A 128 -18.87 -0.60 -8.75
CA GLY A 128 -18.93 -0.85 -10.19
C GLY A 128 -19.37 0.38 -10.99
N VAL A 129 -18.73 1.53 -10.79
CA VAL A 129 -18.98 2.76 -11.55
C VAL A 129 -18.00 2.88 -12.71
N ALA A 130 -18.36 3.69 -13.72
CA ALA A 130 -17.60 3.78 -14.96
C ALA A 130 -16.12 4.18 -14.78
N TYR A 131 -15.81 5.02 -13.79
CA TYR A 131 -14.45 5.54 -13.59
C TYR A 131 -13.87 5.26 -12.20
N HIS A 132 -14.54 5.68 -11.11
CA HIS A 132 -14.06 5.44 -9.73
C HIS A 132 -14.24 4.00 -9.27
N ASN A 133 -13.61 3.07 -9.99
CA ASN A 133 -13.59 1.64 -9.75
C ASN A 133 -12.17 1.19 -9.38
N LYS A 134 -12.03 -0.11 -9.07
CA LYS A 134 -10.77 -0.74 -8.68
C LYS A 134 -9.64 -0.57 -9.70
N VAL A 135 -9.93 -0.51 -11.00
CA VAL A 135 -8.92 -0.28 -12.05
C VAL A 135 -8.32 1.12 -11.88
N HIS A 136 -9.16 2.15 -11.75
CA HIS A 136 -8.68 3.53 -11.54
C HIS A 136 -7.91 3.67 -10.22
N GLY A 137 -8.42 3.08 -9.13
CA GLY A 137 -7.73 3.08 -7.85
C GLY A 137 -6.32 2.47 -7.96
N MET A 138 -6.18 1.40 -8.73
CA MET A 138 -4.89 0.75 -8.94
C MET A 138 -4.00 1.51 -9.92
N ASP A 139 -4.55 2.15 -10.95
CA ASP A 139 -3.80 3.02 -11.87
C ASP A 139 -3.10 4.17 -11.11
N VAL A 140 -3.85 4.86 -10.25
CA VAL A 140 -3.31 5.92 -9.38
C VAL A 140 -2.25 5.36 -8.43
N GLY A 141 -2.52 4.22 -7.79
CA GLY A 141 -1.56 3.59 -6.87
C GLY A 141 -0.25 3.19 -7.56
N ARG A 142 -0.34 2.66 -8.78
CA ARG A 142 0.81 2.29 -9.62
C ARG A 142 1.60 3.52 -10.06
N LEU A 143 0.92 4.61 -10.44
CA LEU A 143 1.58 5.87 -10.80
C LEU A 143 2.32 6.49 -9.60
N ALA A 144 1.73 6.43 -8.41
CA ALA A 144 2.39 6.86 -7.18
C ALA A 144 3.67 6.03 -6.90
N TYR A 145 3.62 4.71 -7.12
CA TYR A 145 4.80 3.84 -7.03
C TYR A 145 5.90 4.22 -8.04
N TYR A 146 5.53 4.52 -9.29
CA TYR A 146 6.48 4.97 -10.32
C TYR A 146 7.26 6.21 -9.86
N TYR A 147 6.56 7.26 -9.40
CA TYR A 147 7.20 8.48 -8.91
C TYR A 147 8.03 8.25 -7.65
N ALA A 148 7.62 7.34 -6.77
CA ALA A 148 8.36 7.03 -5.55
C ALA A 148 9.70 6.29 -5.80
N THR A 149 9.88 5.69 -6.99
CA THR A 149 11.03 4.81 -7.29
C THR A 149 11.89 5.27 -8.46
N SER A 150 11.46 6.27 -9.22
CA SER A 150 12.12 6.72 -10.45
C SER A 150 12.80 8.10 -10.33
N CYS A 151 13.06 8.58 -9.11
CA CYS A 151 13.67 9.88 -8.83
C CYS A 151 14.98 9.75 -8.03
#